data_AF-A0A813LYL5-F1
#
_entry.id   AF-A0A813LYL5-F1
#
_cell.length_a   1.000
_cell.length_b   1.000
_cell.length_c   1.000
_cell.angle_alpha   90.00
_cell.angle_beta   90.00
_cell.angle_gamma   90.00
#
_symmetry.space_group_name_H-M   'P 1'
#
loop_
_entity.id
_entity.type
_entity.pdbx_description
1 polymer ?
#
loop_
_entity_poly.entity_id
_entity_poly.type
_entity_poly.pdbx_seq_one_letter_code
_entity_poly.pdbx_strand_id
1 'polypeptide(L)'
;MLLTPEKSIESQNDIGSDIMMALDDVVSSTLTDQDRIKEATDRTHRWIDRCIKAHRNPEKQNLFGIVQGHLDTEPGGLRAYSLKEMIKRDLPGLSPRNADCSFLAALQSNIYGSD
;
A
#
# COMPACT_ATOMS: atom_id res chain seq x y z
N MET A 1 -5.27 -13.08 -16.92
CA MET A 1 -5.04 -11.65 -17.22
C MET A 1 -4.16 -11.09 -16.11
N LEU A 2 -2.95 -10.60 -16.41
CA LEU A 2 -2.03 -10.11 -15.37
C LEU A 2 -2.37 -8.64 -15.05
N LEU A 3 -2.78 -8.36 -13.81
CA LEU A 3 -3.02 -7.01 -13.32
C LEU A 3 -1.67 -6.32 -13.09
N THR A 4 -1.42 -5.21 -13.78
CA THR A 4 -0.27 -4.35 -13.54
C THR A 4 -0.71 -3.14 -12.71
N PRO A 5 0.17 -2.54 -11.90
CA PRO A 5 -0.16 -1.37 -11.08
C PRO A 5 -0.75 -0.23 -11.93
N GLU A 6 -0.24 0.02 -13.15
CA GLU A 6 -0.78 1.07 -14.02
C GLU A 6 -2.19 0.78 -14.49
N LYS A 7 -2.48 -0.46 -14.90
CA LYS A 7 -3.81 -0.84 -15.37
C LYS A 7 -4.84 -0.77 -14.24
N SER A 8 -4.44 -1.15 -13.03
CA SER A 8 -5.28 -1.02 -11.84
C SER A 8 -5.65 0.45 -11.57
N ILE A 9 -4.68 1.35 -11.67
CA ILE A 9 -4.91 2.78 -11.48
C ILE A 9 -5.70 3.41 -12.63
N GLU A 10 -5.44 3.03 -13.88
CA GLU A 10 -6.25 3.48 -15.02
C GLU A 10 -7.72 3.08 -14.85
N SER A 11 -8.00 1.82 -14.48
CA SER A 11 -9.37 1.38 -14.25
C SER A 11 -10.05 2.14 -13.10
N GLN A 12 -9.34 2.39 -12.00
CA GLN A 12 -9.87 3.16 -10.88
C GLN A 12 -10.08 4.66 -11.23
N ASN A 13 -9.22 5.24 -12.08
CA ASN A 13 -9.44 6.59 -12.62
C ASN A 13 -10.71 6.64 -13.47
N ASP A 14 -10.94 5.63 -14.30
CA ASP A 14 -12.12 5.56 -15.19
C ASP A 14 -13.43 5.31 -14.43
N ILE A 15 -13.38 4.53 -13.35
CA ILE A 15 -14.52 4.33 -12.43
C ILE A 15 -14.87 5.64 -11.71
N GLY A 16 -13.90 6.54 -11.51
CA GLY A 16 -14.11 7.80 -10.81
C GLY A 16 -14.26 7.63 -9.29
N SER A 17 -13.67 6.58 -8.71
CA SER A 17 -13.70 6.34 -7.26
C SER A 17 -13.03 7.46 -6.46
N ASP A 18 -13.64 7.92 -5.37
CA ASP A 18 -13.05 8.92 -4.47
C ASP A 18 -11.82 8.37 -3.71
N ILE A 19 -11.78 7.06 -3.47
CA ILE A 19 -10.70 6.35 -2.78
C ILE A 19 -10.11 5.33 -3.74
N MET A 20 -8.83 5.46 -4.03
CA MET A 20 -8.07 4.53 -4.86
C MET A 20 -7.05 3.78 -4.01
N MET A 21 -6.93 2.48 -4.21
CA MET A 21 -5.89 1.67 -3.54
C MET A 21 -4.81 1.28 -4.53
N ALA A 22 -3.56 1.47 -4.12
CA ALA A 22 -2.41 0.99 -4.86
C ALA A 22 -2.31 -0.53 -4.78
N LEU A 23 -1.94 -1.15 -5.90
CA LEU A 23 -1.68 -2.59 -5.95
C LEU A 23 -0.44 -2.96 -5.11
N ASP A 24 -0.50 -4.08 -4.40
CA ASP A 24 0.57 -4.62 -3.57
C ASP A 24 0.85 -6.11 -3.83
N ASP A 25 2.06 -6.56 -3.47
CA ASP A 25 2.43 -7.98 -3.48
C ASP A 25 2.21 -8.55 -2.08
N VAL A 26 1.04 -9.15 -1.87
CA VAL A 26 0.66 -9.73 -0.58
C VAL A 26 1.32 -11.10 -0.41
N VAL A 27 2.04 -11.25 0.69
CA VAL A 27 2.57 -12.54 1.15
C VAL A 27 1.71 -13.07 2.30
N SER A 28 1.53 -14.39 2.36
CA SER A 28 0.74 -15.04 3.42
C SER A 28 1.23 -14.70 4.81
N SER A 29 0.31 -14.51 5.77
CA SER A 29 0.61 -14.34 7.20
C SER A 29 1.26 -15.57 7.84
N THR A 30 1.18 -16.73 7.19
CA THR A 30 1.83 -17.98 7.63
C THR A 30 3.22 -18.20 7.04
N LEU A 31 3.65 -17.34 6.12
CA LEU A 31 4.97 -17.44 5.51
C LEU A 31 6.04 -16.99 6.52
N THR A 32 7.03 -17.83 6.76
CA THR A 32 8.14 -17.53 7.70
C THR A 32 9.41 -17.09 6.99
N ASP A 33 9.45 -17.17 5.66
CA ASP A 33 10.57 -16.76 4.82
C ASP A 33 10.70 -15.23 4.78
N GLN A 34 11.64 -14.72 5.57
CA GLN A 34 11.91 -13.28 5.69
C GLN A 34 12.40 -12.66 4.38
N ASP A 35 13.15 -13.40 3.55
CA ASP A 35 13.67 -12.88 2.29
C ASP A 35 12.53 -12.66 1.30
N ARG A 36 11.57 -13.60 1.24
CA ARG A 36 10.38 -13.46 0.40
C ARG A 36 9.47 -12.33 0.88
N ILE A 37 9.29 -12.15 2.19
CA ILE A 37 8.51 -11.04 2.77
C ILE A 37 9.16 -9.70 2.42
N LYS A 38 10.48 -9.60 2.57
CA LYS A 38 11.23 -8.40 2.22
C LYS A 38 11.12 -8.10 0.73
N GLU A 39 11.25 -9.10 -0.14
CA GLU A 39 11.10 -8.93 -1.58
C GLU A 39 9.70 -8.42 -1.96
N ALA A 40 8.65 -8.96 -1.34
CA ALA A 40 7.27 -8.51 -1.55
C ALA A 40 7.05 -7.06 -1.10
N THR A 41 7.65 -6.68 0.03
CA THR A 41 7.64 -5.31 0.55
C THR A 41 8.33 -4.36 -0.45
N ASP A 42 9.55 -4.69 -0.88
CA ASP A 42 10.31 -3.90 -1.84
C ASP A 42 9.57 -3.81 -3.21
N ARG A 43 8.88 -4.88 -3.63
CA ARG A 43 8.07 -4.89 -4.85
C ARG A 43 6.86 -3.97 -4.74
N THR A 44 6.18 -3.98 -3.60
CA THR A 44 5.06 -3.07 -3.29
C THR A 44 5.52 -1.60 -3.34
N HIS A 45 6.71 -1.31 -2.82
CA HIS A 45 7.30 0.05 -2.89
C HIS A 45 7.56 0.49 -4.35
N ARG A 46 8.05 -0.42 -5.20
CA ARG A 46 8.20 -0.11 -6.64
C ARG A 46 6.87 0.07 -7.35
N TRP A 47 5.82 -0.63 -6.91
CA TRP A 47 4.50 -0.54 -7.52
C TRP A 47 3.78 0.75 -7.14
N ILE A 48 3.87 1.20 -5.89
CA ILE A 48 3.29 2.49 -5.51
C ILE A 48 3.89 3.65 -6.30
N ASP A 49 5.20 3.62 -6.57
CA ASP A 49 5.87 4.65 -7.40
C ASP A 49 5.32 4.69 -8.84
N ARG A 50 4.90 3.54 -9.36
CA ARG A 50 4.24 3.43 -10.67
C ARG A 50 2.79 3.87 -10.60
N CYS A 51 2.09 3.54 -9.52
CA CYS A 51 0.71 3.97 -9.27
C CYS A 51 0.60 5.50 -9.18
N ILE A 52 1.52 6.15 -8.44
CA ILE A 52 1.61 7.61 -8.33
C ILE A 52 1.75 8.26 -9.72
N LYS A 53 2.60 7.68 -10.58
CA LYS A 53 2.80 8.19 -11.95
C LYS A 53 1.59 7.98 -12.86
N ALA A 54 0.83 6.90 -12.66
CA ALA A 54 -0.34 6.57 -13.46
C ALA A 54 -1.62 7.31 -12.99
N HIS A 55 -1.59 7.91 -11.80
CA HIS A 55 -2.72 8.59 -11.21
C HIS A 55 -2.94 9.97 -11.86
N ARG A 56 -4.14 10.20 -12.40
CA ARG A 56 -4.44 11.36 -13.24
C ARG A 56 -5.23 12.46 -12.53
N ASN A 57 -5.96 12.14 -11.45
CA ASN A 57 -6.91 13.05 -10.81
C ASN A 57 -6.65 13.23 -9.29
N PRO A 58 -5.48 13.73 -8.86
CA PRO A 58 -5.12 13.85 -7.43
C PRO A 58 -6.02 14.78 -6.61
N GLU A 59 -6.71 15.71 -7.26
CA GLU A 59 -7.63 16.65 -6.59
C GLU A 59 -9.01 16.03 -6.29
N LYS A 60 -9.34 14.89 -6.92
CA LYS A 60 -10.66 14.26 -6.81
C LYS A 60 -10.61 12.85 -6.26
N GLN A 61 -9.53 12.11 -6.53
CA GLN A 61 -9.40 10.72 -6.13
C GLN A 61 -8.14 10.58 -5.28
N ASN A 62 -8.32 10.13 -4.05
CA ASN A 62 -7.22 9.98 -3.10
C ASN A 62 -6.57 8.61 -3.25
N LEU A 63 -5.28 8.59 -3.61
CA LEU A 63 -4.50 7.36 -3.70
C LEU A 63 -3.92 6.97 -2.33
N PHE A 64 -4.30 5.79 -1.86
CA PHE A 64 -3.80 5.17 -0.65
C PHE A 64 -2.77 4.08 -0.97
N GLY A 65 -1.59 4.22 -0.37
CA GLY A 65 -0.56 3.19 -0.38
C GLY A 65 -0.78 2.15 0.71
N ILE A 66 -0.28 0.94 0.47
CA ILE A 66 -0.35 -0.16 1.43
C ILE A 66 1.01 -0.32 2.12
N VAL A 67 0.99 -0.30 3.45
CA VAL A 67 2.17 -0.58 4.27
C VAL A 67 2.31 -2.09 4.43
N GLN A 68 3.41 -2.63 3.91
CA GLN A 68 3.77 -4.03 4.07
C GLN A 68 4.71 -4.21 5.27
N GLY A 69 4.95 -5.46 5.68
CA GLY A 69 5.77 -5.75 6.87
C GLY A 69 5.30 -6.93 7.70
N HIS A 70 4.28 -7.66 7.24
CA HIS A 70 3.80 -8.88 7.87
C HIS A 70 3.41 -8.64 9.37
N LEU A 71 3.55 -9.65 10.22
CA LEU A 71 3.33 -9.60 11.66
C LEU A 71 4.55 -9.05 12.44
N ASP A 72 5.55 -8.49 11.76
CA ASP A 72 6.73 -7.93 12.41
C ASP A 72 6.41 -6.57 13.06
N THR A 73 6.16 -6.61 14.37
CA THR A 73 5.87 -5.44 15.20
C THR A 73 7.08 -4.90 15.94
N GLU A 74 8.27 -5.48 15.73
CA GLU A 74 9.47 -5.05 16.45
C GLU A 74 9.89 -3.62 16.05
N PRO A 75 10.43 -2.82 16.99
CA PRO A 75 10.97 -1.50 16.69
C PRO A 75 12.10 -1.60 15.66
N GLY A 76 11.88 -1.08 14.46
CA GLY A 76 12.84 -1.16 13.34
C GLY A 76 12.66 -2.36 12.41
N GLY A 77 11.59 -3.15 12.61
CA GLY A 77 11.20 -4.24 11.73
C GLY A 77 10.71 -3.81 10.35
N LEU A 78 10.30 -4.78 9.53
CA LEU A 78 9.88 -4.56 8.14
C LEU A 78 8.69 -3.60 8.02
N ARG A 79 7.78 -3.62 9.00
CA ARG A 79 6.63 -2.71 9.06
C ARG A 79 7.06 -1.25 9.27
N ALA A 80 8.02 -1.02 10.17
CA ALA A 80 8.57 0.31 10.41
C ALA A 80 9.33 0.83 9.18
N TYR A 81 10.09 -0.05 8.51
CA TYR A 81 10.76 0.26 7.25
C TYR A 81 9.76 0.65 6.15
N SER A 82 8.72 -0.16 5.93
CA SER A 82 7.71 0.14 4.90
C SER A 82 6.97 1.44 5.19
N LEU A 83 6.63 1.71 6.46
CA LEU A 83 5.99 2.96 6.85
C LEU A 83 6.88 4.16 6.52
N LYS A 84 8.17 4.09 6.86
CA LYS A 84 9.15 5.15 6.57
C LYS A 84 9.27 5.41 5.07
N GLU A 85 9.25 4.36 4.26
CA GLU A 85 9.28 4.47 2.80
C GLU A 85 8.00 5.10 2.23
N MET A 86 6.83 4.79 2.79
CA MET A 86 5.56 5.38 2.35
C MET A 86 5.46 6.86 2.71
N ILE A 87 5.92 7.26 3.91
CA ILE A 87 5.92 8.67 4.34
C ILE A 87 6.77 9.55 3.42
N LYS A 88 7.89 9.04 2.90
CA LYS A 88 8.75 9.78 1.95
C LYS A 88 8.03 10.17 0.65
N ARG A 89 6.98 9.43 0.28
CA ARG A 89 6.26 9.58 -0.99
C ARG A 89 5.10 10.60 -0.92
N ASP A 90 4.87 11.20 0.25
CA ASP A 90 3.84 12.25 0.55
C ASP A 90 2.51 12.02 -0.20
N LEU A 91 2.01 10.78 -0.13
CA LEU A 91 0.74 10.41 -0.74
C LEU A 91 -0.43 11.10 -0.04
N PRO A 92 -1.48 11.54 -0.75
CA PRO A 92 -2.65 12.17 -0.13
C PRO A 92 -3.27 11.30 0.98
N GLY A 93 -3.31 9.98 0.77
CA GLY A 93 -3.85 9.03 1.74
C GLY A 93 -2.93 8.65 2.90
N LEU A 94 -1.65 9.04 2.86
CA LEU A 94 -0.62 8.67 3.85
C LEU A 94 0.17 9.87 4.38
N SER A 95 -0.22 11.09 3.98
CA SER A 95 0.51 12.30 4.34
C SER A 95 0.54 12.45 5.87
N PRO A 96 1.71 12.72 6.47
CA PRO A 96 1.82 12.91 7.92
C PRO A 96 1.00 14.10 8.45
N ARG A 97 0.47 14.95 7.57
CA ARG A 97 -0.47 16.03 7.93
C ARG A 97 -1.91 15.57 8.11
N ASN A 98 -2.36 14.49 7.44
CA ASN A 98 -3.78 14.11 7.35
C ASN A 98 -4.06 12.62 7.64
N ALA A 99 -3.06 11.76 7.83
CA ALA A 99 -3.27 10.33 8.01
C ALA A 99 -3.03 9.87 9.45
N ASP A 100 -4.11 9.52 10.16
CA ASP A 100 -4.04 8.52 11.22
C ASP A 100 -3.56 7.21 10.58
N CYS A 101 -2.26 6.93 10.64
CA CYS A 101 -1.65 5.69 10.13
C CYS A 101 -2.31 4.43 10.73
N SER A 102 -2.96 4.58 11.89
CA SER A 102 -3.80 3.59 12.57
C SER A 102 -5.01 3.14 11.75
N PHE A 103 -5.62 4.04 10.96
CA PHE A 103 -6.86 3.78 10.23
C PHE A 103 -6.64 2.85 9.03
N LEU A 104 -5.50 2.97 8.35
CA LEU A 104 -5.14 2.12 7.22
C LEU A 104 -4.73 0.71 7.66
N ALA A 105 -4.01 0.59 8.77
CA ALA A 105 -3.74 -0.69 9.41
C ALA A 105 -5.04 -1.39 9.87
N ALA A 106 -6.03 -0.62 10.35
CA ALA A 106 -7.33 -1.13 10.75
C ALA A 106 -8.19 -1.60 9.57
N LEU A 107 -8.16 -0.88 8.44
CA LEU A 107 -8.87 -1.30 7.22
C LEU A 107 -8.33 -2.63 6.66
N GLN A 108 -7.02 -2.84 6.66
CA GLN A 108 -6.45 -4.13 6.26
C GLN A 108 -6.83 -5.27 7.21
N SER A 109 -6.89 -4.98 8.53
CA SER A 109 -7.29 -5.97 9.54
C SER A 109 -8.77 -6.35 9.42
N ASN A 110 -9.65 -5.41 9.03
CA ASN A 110 -11.07 -5.69 8.81
C ASN A 110 -11.38 -6.33 7.45
N ILE A 111 -10.53 -6.16 6.45
CA ILE A 111 -10.71 -6.80 5.13
C ILE A 111 -10.17 -8.23 5.11
N TYR A 112 -9.14 -8.54 5.91
CA TYR A 112 -8.52 -9.87 6.00
C TYR A 112 -8.77 -10.60 7.34
N GLY A 113 -9.69 -10.11 8.18
CA GLY A 113 -9.96 -10.63 9.52
C GLY A 113 -11.39 -11.12 9.70
N SER A 114 -11.67 -12.33 9.22
CA SER A 114 -12.62 -13.25 9.84
C SER A 114 -12.15 -14.66 9.53
N ASP A 115 -11.23 -15.17 10.35
CA ASP A 115 -11.28 -16.47 11.02
C ASP A 115 -10.13 -16.59 12.04
#